data_AF-A0A2D6IMF4-F1
#
_entry.id   AF-A0A2D6IMF4-F1
#
_cell.length_a   1.000
_cell.length_b   1.000
_cell.length_c   1.000
_cell.angle_alpha   90.00
_cell.angle_beta   90.00
_cell.angle_gamma   90.00
#
_symmetry.space_group_name_H-M   'P 1'
#
loop_
_entity.id
_entity.type
_entity.pdbx_description
1 polymer ?
#
loop_
_entity_poly.entity_id
_entity_poly.type
_entity_poly.pdbx_seq_one_letter_code
_entity_poly.pdbx_strand_id
1 'polypeptide(L)'
;MAVIVTVIVICASVFHQDSGQGALQAWNLYSGAIPGYDVEIDEADRGQTFRRIVHLYPIDASGERTGPSWVSITGHDYNDDGNWDRVFYCGMRDTKYGCNSVIMTRDGRWTWSPCPADEGKVEPFTMGEIKFAILRLNEAMSGVHNAKHRTSTLEEWRKRHDKQFSQA
;
A
#
# COMPACT_ATOMS: atom_id res chain seq x y z
N MET A 1 12.88 5.61 41.80
CA MET A 1 13.31 5.35 40.40
C MET A 1 12.18 4.62 39.71
N ALA A 2 11.46 5.30 38.82
CA ALA A 2 10.37 4.68 38.06
C ALA A 2 10.95 4.13 36.75
N VAL A 3 10.86 2.81 36.57
CA VAL A 3 11.22 2.15 35.32
C VAL A 3 10.04 2.36 34.37
N ILE A 4 10.22 3.24 33.39
CA ILE A 4 9.29 3.38 32.28
C ILE A 4 9.51 2.17 31.37
N VAL A 5 8.61 1.20 31.46
CA VAL A 5 8.53 0.11 30.48
C VAL A 5 7.93 0.72 29.22
N THR A 6 8.80 1.04 28.25
CA THR A 6 8.38 1.40 26.90
C THR A 6 7.75 0.17 26.26
N VAL A 7 6.42 0.09 26.31
CA VAL A 7 5.67 -0.89 25.54
C VAL A 7 5.72 -0.42 24.08
N ILE A 8 6.68 -0.94 23.33
CA ILE A 8 6.67 -0.87 21.87
C ILE A 8 5.56 -1.81 21.43
N VAL A 9 4.34 -1.28 21.28
CA VAL A 9 3.27 -1.97 20.59
C VAL A 9 3.65 -1.97 19.11
N ILE A 10 4.27 -3.06 18.67
CA ILE A 10 4.42 -3.35 17.25
C ILE A 10 3.01 -3.56 16.73
N CYS A 11 2.49 -2.56 16.02
CA CYS A 11 1.22 -2.63 15.31
C CYS A 11 1.34 -3.67 14.19
N ALA A 12 1.14 -4.94 14.53
CA ALA A 12 0.55 -5.88 13.61
C ALA A 12 -0.90 -5.43 13.42
N SER A 13 -1.09 -4.46 12.54
CA SER A 13 -2.40 -4.12 12.01
C SER A 13 -3.04 -5.42 11.58
N VAL A 14 -4.29 -5.64 11.99
CA VAL A 14 -5.15 -6.68 11.46
C VAL A 14 -5.20 -6.45 9.96
N PHE A 15 -4.29 -7.11 9.22
CA PHE A 15 -4.56 -7.51 7.87
C PHE A 15 -5.91 -8.20 8.00
N HIS A 16 -6.95 -7.65 7.37
CA HIS A 16 -7.98 -8.54 6.87
C HIS A 16 -7.19 -9.50 5.98
N GLN A 17 -6.87 -10.64 6.58
CA GLN A 17 -6.35 -11.81 5.93
C GLN A 17 -7.53 -12.31 5.12
N ASP A 18 -7.88 -11.55 4.08
CA ASP A 18 -8.90 -11.93 3.15
C ASP A 18 -8.27 -13.08 2.41
N SER A 19 -8.70 -14.25 2.86
CA SER A 19 -8.15 -15.56 2.67
C SER A 19 -8.32 -15.95 1.21
N GLY A 20 -7.60 -15.27 0.31
CA GLY A 20 -7.26 -15.75 -1.01
C GLY A 20 -6.44 -17.03 -0.82
N GLN A 21 -7.14 -18.10 -0.45
CA GLN A 21 -6.65 -19.43 -0.08
C GLN A 21 -6.18 -20.22 -1.32
N GLY A 22 -5.55 -19.52 -2.26
CA GLY A 22 -4.89 -20.11 -3.41
C GLY A 22 -3.38 -19.95 -3.30
N ALA A 23 -2.65 -20.92 -3.86
CA ALA A 23 -1.23 -20.76 -4.12
C ALA A 23 -1.01 -19.52 -5.00
N LEU A 24 0.06 -18.77 -4.74
CA LEU A 24 0.46 -17.63 -5.57
C LEU A 24 0.79 -18.14 -6.98
N GLN A 25 -0.02 -17.75 -7.96
CA GLN A 25 0.05 -18.21 -9.35
C GLN A 25 0.90 -17.28 -10.20
N ALA A 26 0.76 -15.97 -9.99
CA ALA A 26 1.58 -14.94 -10.62
C ALA A 26 1.90 -13.84 -9.61
N TRP A 27 3.07 -13.22 -9.79
CA TRP A 27 3.50 -12.06 -9.03
C TRP A 27 4.40 -11.20 -9.91
N ASN A 28 4.16 -9.89 -9.93
CA ASN A 28 5.01 -8.92 -10.59
C ASN A 28 5.23 -7.73 -9.67
N LEU A 29 6.47 -7.25 -9.60
CA LEU A 29 6.83 -6.00 -8.95
C LEU A 29 7.29 -5.01 -10.01
N TYR A 30 6.75 -3.81 -9.95
CA TYR A 30 7.18 -2.68 -10.78
C TYR A 30 7.70 -1.57 -9.88
N SER A 31 8.77 -0.91 -10.32
CA SER A 31 9.37 0.21 -9.59
C SER A 31 9.73 1.34 -10.54
N GLY A 32 9.47 2.57 -10.12
CA GLY A 32 9.74 3.77 -10.91
C GLY A 32 9.40 5.02 -10.12
N ALA A 33 9.24 6.16 -10.79
CA ALA A 33 8.90 7.40 -10.11
C ALA A 33 7.88 8.20 -10.94
N ILE A 34 7.08 8.99 -10.24
CA ILE A 34 6.23 10.06 -10.79
C ILE A 34 6.57 11.36 -10.05
N PRO A 35 6.11 12.53 -10.53
CA PRO A 35 6.38 13.79 -9.83
C PRO A 35 5.96 13.74 -8.35
N GLY A 36 6.93 13.91 -7.46
CA GLY A 36 6.75 13.92 -6.01
C GLY A 36 6.69 12.55 -5.33
N TYR A 37 6.78 11.44 -6.08
CA TYR A 37 6.72 10.10 -5.50
C TYR A 37 7.66 9.09 -6.17
N ASP A 38 8.33 8.30 -5.33
CA ASP A 38 8.85 6.99 -5.71
C ASP A 38 7.70 5.98 -5.65
N VAL A 39 7.65 5.06 -6.61
CA VAL A 39 6.48 4.22 -6.88
C VAL A 39 6.88 2.75 -6.85
N GLU A 40 6.12 1.96 -6.09
CA GLU A 40 6.13 0.51 -6.17
C GLU A 40 4.72 0.00 -6.50
N ILE A 41 4.61 -0.93 -7.45
CA ILE A 41 3.36 -1.58 -7.82
C ILE A 41 3.56 -3.08 -7.64
N ASP A 42 2.83 -3.66 -6.70
CA ASP A 42 2.78 -5.11 -6.46
C ASP A 42 1.49 -5.67 -7.08
N GLU A 43 1.65 -6.61 -8.01
CA GLU A 43 0.55 -7.37 -8.58
C GLU A 43 0.67 -8.84 -8.20
N ALA A 44 -0.37 -9.38 -7.59
CA ALA A 44 -0.42 -10.77 -7.18
C ALA A 44 -1.72 -11.44 -7.62
N ASP A 45 -1.61 -12.62 -8.24
CA ASP A 45 -2.74 -13.49 -8.55
C ASP A 45 -2.67 -14.77 -7.71
N ARG A 46 -3.77 -15.09 -7.02
CA ARG A 46 -3.96 -16.29 -6.20
C ARG A 46 -5.11 -17.17 -6.70
N GLY A 47 -5.41 -17.12 -8.00
CA GLY A 47 -6.43 -17.95 -8.65
C GLY A 47 -7.83 -17.37 -8.66
N GLN A 48 -7.94 -16.04 -8.59
CA GLN A 48 -9.23 -15.34 -8.71
C GLN A 48 -9.09 -14.24 -9.77
N THR A 49 -8.36 -13.19 -9.43
CA THR A 49 -7.98 -12.07 -10.29
C THR A 49 -6.63 -11.54 -9.78
N PHE A 50 -5.98 -10.69 -10.57
CA PHE A 50 -4.89 -9.89 -10.03
C PHE A 50 -5.44 -8.96 -8.94
N ARG A 51 -4.71 -8.91 -7.82
CA ARG A 51 -4.81 -7.82 -6.86
C ARG A 51 -3.65 -6.90 -7.12
N ARG A 52 -3.92 -5.62 -7.16
CA ARG A 52 -2.92 -4.59 -7.36
C ARG A 52 -2.82 -3.70 -6.13
N ILE A 53 -1.60 -3.54 -5.65
CA ILE A 53 -1.27 -2.63 -4.56
C ILE A 53 -0.24 -1.64 -5.08
N VAL A 54 -0.54 -0.36 -4.97
CA VAL A 54 0.37 0.73 -5.39
C VAL A 54 0.79 1.52 -4.18
N HIS A 55 2.08 1.61 -3.95
CA HIS A 55 2.69 2.44 -2.92
C HIS A 55 3.30 3.69 -3.56
N LEU A 56 2.94 4.85 -3.02
CA LEU A 56 3.50 6.15 -3.37
C LEU A 56 4.29 6.67 -2.17
N TYR A 57 5.61 6.59 -2.26
CA TYR A 57 6.52 7.09 -1.22
C TYR A 57 6.90 8.53 -1.54
N PRO A 58 6.60 9.52 -0.68
CA PRO A 58 6.97 10.90 -0.93
C PRO A 58 8.49 11.05 -1.15
N ILE A 59 8.91 11.82 -2.15
CA ILE A 59 10.33 12.14 -2.39
C ILE A 59 10.59 13.65 -2.36
N ASP A 60 11.83 14.04 -2.08
CA ASP A 60 12.27 15.43 -2.16
C ASP A 60 12.68 15.83 -3.59
N ALA A 61 13.17 17.05 -3.75
CA ALA A 61 13.62 17.59 -5.03
C ALA A 61 14.84 16.85 -5.61
N SER A 62 15.59 16.10 -4.79
CA SER A 62 16.70 15.25 -5.24
C SER A 62 16.24 13.86 -5.68
N GLY A 63 14.98 13.51 -5.40
CA GLY A 63 14.39 12.21 -5.70
C GLY A 63 14.55 11.18 -4.57
N GLU A 64 15.02 11.60 -3.40
CA GLU A 64 15.19 10.71 -2.25
C GLU A 64 13.90 10.63 -1.42
N ARG A 65 13.57 9.44 -0.90
CA ARG A 65 12.38 9.23 -0.06
C ARG A 65 12.43 10.11 1.18
N THR A 66 11.38 10.90 1.37
CA THR A 66 11.21 11.79 2.52
C THR A 66 10.49 11.05 3.63
N GLY A 67 11.29 10.40 4.48
CA GLY A 67 10.81 9.75 5.70
C GLY A 67 10.96 8.22 5.68
N PRO A 68 10.49 7.56 6.75
CA PRO A 68 10.55 6.11 6.86
C PRO A 68 9.81 5.40 5.72
N SER A 69 10.22 4.18 5.40
CA SER A 69 9.59 3.36 4.34
C SER A 69 8.11 3.04 4.56
N TRP A 70 7.59 3.21 5.77
CA TRP A 70 6.17 3.03 6.06
C TRP A 70 5.32 4.29 5.77
N VAL A 71 5.95 5.43 5.46
CA VAL A 71 5.24 6.67 5.06
C VAL A 71 4.87 6.57 3.58
N SER A 72 3.57 6.46 3.30
CA SER A 72 3.08 6.33 1.92
C SER A 72 1.60 6.66 1.80
N ILE A 73 1.20 7.00 0.57
CA ILE A 73 -0.17 6.80 0.10
C ILE A 73 -0.20 5.43 -0.58
N THR A 74 -1.10 4.54 -0.15
CA THR A 74 -1.21 3.20 -0.74
C THR A 74 -2.61 2.95 -1.28
N GLY A 75 -2.72 2.58 -2.56
CA GLY A 75 -3.99 2.24 -3.21
C GLY A 75 -4.11 0.74 -3.41
N HIS A 76 -5.29 0.18 -3.12
CA HIS A 76 -5.63 -1.22 -3.39
C HIS A 76 -6.73 -1.30 -4.44
N ASP A 77 -6.49 -2.07 -5.49
CA ASP A 77 -7.47 -2.52 -6.49
C ASP A 77 -7.49 -4.05 -6.40
N TYR A 78 -8.50 -4.59 -5.71
CA TYR A 78 -8.58 -6.02 -5.39
C TYR A 78 -9.14 -6.85 -6.54
N ASN A 79 -9.78 -6.22 -7.52
CA ASN A 79 -10.50 -6.89 -8.60
C ASN A 79 -9.84 -6.67 -9.96
N ASP A 80 -8.77 -5.88 -10.04
CA ASP A 80 -8.10 -5.45 -11.27
C ASP A 80 -9.08 -4.81 -12.27
N ASP A 81 -9.98 -3.96 -11.75
CA ASP A 81 -10.98 -3.27 -12.56
C ASP A 81 -10.59 -1.80 -12.85
N GLY A 82 -9.42 -1.38 -12.35
CA GLY A 82 -8.92 -0.01 -12.48
C GLY A 82 -9.58 0.98 -11.51
N ASN A 83 -10.45 0.51 -10.62
CA ASN A 83 -11.02 1.31 -9.54
C ASN A 83 -10.31 0.98 -8.22
N TRP A 84 -10.04 2.01 -7.42
CA TRP A 84 -9.47 1.82 -6.09
C TRP A 84 -10.56 1.44 -5.10
N ASP A 85 -10.47 0.24 -4.53
CA ASP A 85 -11.35 -0.22 -3.45
C ASP A 85 -11.02 0.46 -2.13
N ARG A 86 -9.73 0.77 -1.92
CA ARG A 86 -9.23 1.35 -0.66
C ARG A 86 -8.00 2.21 -0.90
N VAL A 87 -7.93 3.32 -0.18
CA VAL A 87 -6.74 4.19 -0.13
C VAL A 87 -6.30 4.34 1.32
N PHE A 88 -5.03 4.08 1.58
CA PHE A 88 -4.37 4.22 2.88
C PHE A 88 -3.46 5.44 2.89
N TYR A 89 -3.40 6.08 4.07
CA TYR A 89 -2.53 7.20 4.38
C TYR A 89 -1.70 6.82 5.61
N CYS A 90 -0.50 6.32 5.37
CA CYS A 90 0.39 5.85 6.41
C CYS A 90 1.42 6.93 6.75
N GLY A 91 1.50 7.33 8.02
CA GLY A 91 2.55 8.24 8.51
C GLY A 91 2.58 9.63 7.89
N MET A 92 1.48 10.04 7.26
CA MET A 92 1.30 11.36 6.71
C MET A 92 1.06 12.35 7.85
N ARG A 93 1.21 13.65 7.59
CA ARG A 93 1.10 14.70 8.63
C ARG A 93 -0.18 14.58 9.45
N ASP A 94 -1.28 14.26 8.78
CA ASP A 94 -2.62 14.14 9.38
C ASP A 94 -2.89 12.72 9.93
N THR A 95 -1.97 11.77 9.74
CA THR A 95 -2.01 10.38 10.24
C THR A 95 -0.76 10.02 11.04
N LYS A 96 -0.33 10.94 11.91
CA LYS A 96 0.92 10.86 12.68
C LYS A 96 1.12 9.54 13.45
N TYR A 97 0.04 8.80 13.73
CA TYR A 97 0.06 7.54 14.49
C TYR A 97 -0.61 6.39 13.72
N GLY A 98 -0.02 5.99 12.60
CA GLY A 98 -0.35 4.73 11.91
C GLY A 98 -0.88 4.92 10.50
N CYS A 99 -1.67 3.95 10.05
CA CYS A 99 -2.27 3.91 8.71
C CYS A 99 -3.78 4.07 8.82
N ASN A 100 -4.27 5.28 8.55
CA ASN A 100 -5.69 5.48 8.33
C ASN A 100 -6.04 5.13 6.88
N SER A 101 -7.32 4.90 6.60
CA SER A 101 -7.75 4.60 5.24
C SER A 101 -9.15 5.09 4.94
N VAL A 102 -9.47 5.22 3.67
CA VAL A 102 -10.82 5.39 3.16
C VAL A 102 -11.17 4.19 2.27
N ILE A 103 -12.38 3.68 2.40
CA ILE A 103 -12.88 2.49 1.69
C ILE A 103 -14.00 2.95 0.76
N MET A 104 -13.97 2.50 -0.50
CA MET A 104 -15.07 2.68 -1.43
C MET A 104 -16.20 1.72 -1.08
N THR A 105 -17.37 2.27 -0.74
CA THR A 105 -18.57 1.49 -0.46
C THR A 105 -19.33 1.18 -1.75
N ARG A 106 -20.19 0.15 -1.71
CA ARG A 106 -20.96 -0.31 -2.88
C ARG A 106 -21.89 0.75 -3.49
N ASP A 107 -22.30 1.74 -2.70
CA ASP A 107 -23.10 2.89 -3.14
C ASP A 107 -22.25 4.04 -3.73
N GLY A 108 -20.94 3.82 -3.94
CA GLY A 108 -20.03 4.77 -4.58
C GLY A 108 -19.54 5.89 -3.66
N ARG A 109 -19.64 5.72 -2.34
CA ARG A 109 -19.16 6.69 -1.35
C ARG A 109 -17.81 6.25 -0.76
N TRP A 110 -17.02 7.23 -0.33
CA TRP A 110 -15.83 6.96 0.47
C TRP A 110 -16.19 7.02 1.95
N THR A 111 -15.81 5.98 2.69
CA THR A 111 -16.01 5.91 4.14
C THR A 111 -14.67 5.78 4.83
N TRP A 112 -14.42 6.64 5.81
CA TRP A 112 -13.21 6.56 6.62
C TRP A 112 -13.21 5.34 7.54
N SER A 113 -12.10 4.61 7.49
CA SER A 113 -11.75 3.51 8.36
C SER A 113 -10.52 3.94 9.16
N PRO A 114 -10.71 4.46 10.39
CA PRO A 114 -9.61 4.92 11.23
C PRO A 114 -8.65 3.79 11.61
N CYS A 115 -7.39 4.16 11.89
CA CYS A 115 -6.52 3.27 12.66
C CYS A 115 -6.99 3.23 14.13
N PRO A 116 -6.57 2.23 14.93
CA PRO A 116 -6.97 2.15 16.35
C PRO A 116 -6.63 3.41 17.17
N ALA A 117 -5.54 4.11 16.84
CA ALA A 117 -5.14 5.34 17.54
C ALA A 117 -6.06 6.54 17.24
N ASP A 118 -6.84 6.46 16.16
CA ASP A 118 -7.77 7.50 15.69
C ASP A 118 -9.24 7.06 15.78
N GLU A 119 -9.52 5.92 16.42
CA GLU A 119 -10.87 5.43 16.64
C GLU A 119 -11.72 6.45 17.41
N GLY A 120 -12.93 6.72 16.92
CA GLY A 120 -13.86 7.70 17.50
C GLY A 120 -13.53 9.17 17.23
N LYS A 121 -12.48 9.48 16.46
CA LYS A 121 -12.19 10.86 16.03
C LYS A 121 -13.05 11.25 14.82
N VAL A 122 -12.86 12.48 14.33
CA VAL A 122 -13.48 12.96 13.08
C VAL A 122 -12.59 12.59 11.91
N GLU A 123 -13.20 12.24 10.77
CA GLU A 123 -12.49 11.95 9.53
C GLU A 123 -11.55 13.12 9.17
N PRO A 124 -10.23 12.87 9.06
CA PRO A 124 -9.26 13.92 8.80
C PRO A 124 -9.13 14.23 7.31
N PHE A 125 -9.70 13.40 6.43
CA PHE A 125 -9.54 13.52 4.99
C PHE A 125 -10.73 14.20 4.34
N THR A 126 -10.44 15.24 3.57
CA THR A 126 -11.38 15.87 2.67
C THR A 126 -11.54 15.03 1.39
N MET A 127 -12.68 15.19 0.72
CA MET A 127 -12.88 14.61 -0.62
C MET A 127 -11.83 15.08 -1.63
N GLY A 128 -11.25 16.27 -1.44
CA GLY A 128 -10.14 16.77 -2.26
C GLY A 128 -8.87 15.94 -2.11
N GLU A 129 -8.51 15.57 -0.88
CA GLU A 129 -7.34 14.73 -0.58
C GLU A 129 -7.51 13.29 -1.07
N ILE A 130 -8.73 12.76 -0.99
CA ILE A 130 -9.08 11.45 -1.54
C ILE A 130 -8.92 11.47 -3.07
N LYS A 131 -9.48 12.47 -3.75
CA LYS A 131 -9.34 12.63 -5.21
C LYS A 131 -7.89 12.84 -5.64
N PHE A 132 -7.13 13.61 -4.87
CA PHE A 132 -5.70 13.80 -5.13
C PHE A 132 -4.94 12.48 -5.05
N ALA A 133 -5.17 11.67 -4.00
CA ALA A 133 -4.54 10.37 -3.86
C ALA A 133 -4.88 9.44 -5.03
N ILE A 134 -6.17 9.33 -5.39
CA ILE A 134 -6.64 8.53 -6.54
C ILE A 134 -5.96 8.98 -7.84
N LEU A 135 -5.86 10.30 -8.08
CA LEU A 135 -5.20 10.84 -9.26
C LEU A 135 -3.73 10.40 -9.31
N ARG A 136 -2.99 10.51 -8.19
CA ARG A 136 -1.58 10.11 -8.13
C ARG A 136 -1.40 8.60 -8.33
N LEU A 137 -2.30 7.79 -7.79
CA LEU A 137 -2.31 6.34 -7.99
C LEU A 137 -2.54 5.99 -9.47
N ASN A 138 -3.47 6.68 -10.14
CA ASN A 138 -3.70 6.51 -11.58
C ASN A 138 -2.50 6.96 -12.43
N GLU A 139 -1.83 8.05 -12.04
CA GLU A 139 -0.58 8.49 -12.69
C GLU A 139 0.53 7.45 -12.55
N ALA A 140 0.68 6.86 -11.35
CA ALA A 140 1.63 5.77 -11.10
C ALA A 140 1.33 4.56 -11.98
N MET A 141 0.07 4.15 -12.08
CA MET A 141 -0.35 3.10 -13.00
C MET A 141 0.03 3.41 -14.45
N SER A 142 -0.33 4.59 -14.94
CA SER A 142 -0.03 4.98 -16.32
C SER A 142 1.47 5.10 -16.61
N GLY A 143 2.29 5.52 -15.64
CA GLY A 143 3.71 5.80 -15.84
C GLY A 143 4.63 4.61 -15.57
N VAL A 144 4.28 3.77 -14.59
CA VAL A 144 5.17 2.75 -14.02
C VAL A 144 4.68 1.33 -14.29
N HIS A 145 3.39 1.09 -14.51
CA HIS A 145 2.88 -0.26 -14.81
C HIS A 145 3.17 -0.67 -16.27
N ASN A 146 4.42 -0.98 -16.57
CA ASN A 146 4.85 -1.45 -17.89
C ASN A 146 6.14 -2.28 -17.82
N ALA A 147 6.44 -2.98 -18.91
CA ALA A 147 7.56 -3.93 -18.97
C ALA A 147 8.93 -3.31 -18.66
N LYS A 148 9.14 -2.01 -18.92
CA LYS A 148 10.40 -1.32 -18.64
C LYS A 148 10.66 -1.18 -17.14
N HIS A 149 9.61 -1.04 -16.35
CA HIS A 149 9.70 -0.81 -14.91
C HIS A 149 9.46 -2.08 -14.08
N ARG A 150 9.20 -3.22 -14.72
CA ARG A 150 9.05 -4.50 -14.03
C ARG A 150 10.41 -4.94 -13.48
N THR A 151 10.57 -4.84 -12.18
CA THR A 151 11.81 -5.12 -11.45
C THR A 151 11.83 -6.53 -10.89
N SER A 152 10.67 -7.17 -10.71
CA SER A 152 10.67 -8.58 -10.37
C SER A 152 9.45 -9.37 -10.79
N THR A 153 9.61 -10.70 -10.85
CA THR A 153 8.57 -11.69 -11.18
C THR A 153 8.48 -12.80 -10.15
N LEU A 154 7.41 -13.60 -10.20
CA LEU A 154 7.24 -14.77 -9.32
C LEU A 154 8.40 -15.76 -9.40
N GLU A 155 8.95 -15.99 -10.60
CA GLU A 155 10.09 -16.90 -10.78
C GLU A 155 11.33 -16.40 -10.02
N GLU A 156 11.61 -15.10 -10.13
CA GLU A 156 12.73 -14.48 -9.42
C GLU A 156 12.51 -14.42 -7.90
N TRP A 157 11.27 -14.14 -7.48
CA TRP A 157 10.89 -14.20 -6.08
C TRP A 157 11.12 -15.60 -5.51
N ARG A 158 10.65 -16.65 -6.21
CA ARG A 158 10.89 -18.05 -5.82
C ARG A 158 12.37 -18.37 -5.75
N LYS A 159 13.17 -17.96 -6.75
CA LYS A 159 14.64 -18.16 -6.70
C LYS A 159 15.32 -17.53 -5.48
N ARG A 160 14.83 -16.36 -5.02
CA ARG A 160 15.36 -15.69 -3.81
C ARG A 160 14.92 -16.38 -2.52
N HIS A 161 13.71 -16.93 -2.47
CA HIS A 161 13.10 -17.43 -1.22
C HIS A 161 13.09 -18.95 -1.08
N ASP A 162 13.20 -19.74 -2.15
CA ASP A 162 13.28 -21.21 -2.08
C ASP A 162 14.58 -21.70 -1.41
N LYS A 163 15.63 -20.86 -1.38
CA LYS A 163 16.85 -21.16 -0.60
C LYS A 163 16.64 -21.11 0.92
N GLN A 164 15.59 -20.43 1.40
CA GLN A 164 15.25 -20.40 2.84
C GLN A 164 14.43 -21.63 3.29
N PHE A 165 13.78 -22.35 2.38
CA PHE A 165 12.94 -23.51 2.70
C PHE A 165 13.57 -24.87 2.37
N SER A 166 14.74 -24.88 1.73
CA SER A 166 15.52 -26.09 1.42
C SER A 166 16.63 -26.37 2.44
N GLN A 167 16.73 -25.58 3.51
CA GLN A 167 17.65 -25.78 4.63
C GLN A 167 16.94 -26.05 5.98
N ALA A 168 15.65 -26.40 5.96
CA ALA A 168 14.90 -26.82 7.15
C ALA A 168 14.66 -28.33 7.15
#